data_AF-A0A955YTB8-F1
#
_entry.id   AF-A0A955YTB8-F1
#
_cell.length_a   1.000
_cell.length_b   1.000
_cell.length_c   1.000
_cell.angle_alpha   90.00
_cell.angle_beta   90.00
_cell.angle_gamma   90.00
#
_symmetry.space_group_name_H-M   'P 1'
#
loop_
_entity.id
_entity.type
_entity.pdbx_description
1 polymer ?
#
loop_
_entity_poly.entity_id
_entity_poly.type
_entity_poly.pdbx_seq_one_letter_code
_entity_poly.pdbx_strand_id
1 'polypeptide(L)' 'AHAKDFIPVRVDLSPDQDSPEKRKILASYDHKGLPLVVIHDRQGKEVGRVTSFVDAEEFLGVLRRVD' A
#
# COMPACT_ATOMS: atom_id res chain seq x y z
N ALA A 1 14.44 -3.85 -10.67
CA ALA A 1 15.42 -2.77 -10.39
C ALA A 1 14.82 -1.64 -9.54
N HIS A 2 13.54 -1.29 -9.70
CA HIS A 2 12.91 -0.13 -9.02
C HIS A 2 12.57 -0.29 -7.52
N ALA A 3 12.63 -1.50 -6.95
CA ALA A 3 12.25 -1.70 -5.54
C ALA A 3 13.11 -0.90 -4.53
N LYS A 4 14.32 -0.48 -4.93
CA LYS A 4 15.20 0.38 -4.13
C LYS A 4 14.75 1.84 -4.08
N ASP A 5 13.88 2.23 -5.01
CA ASP A 5 13.38 3.61 -5.16
C ASP A 5 12.16 3.85 -4.26
N PHE A 6 11.60 2.80 -3.66
CA PHE A 6 10.44 2.85 -2.78
C PHE A 6 10.81 2.44 -1.36
N ILE A 7 10.14 3.05 -0.39
CA ILE A 7 10.22 2.65 1.03
C ILE A 7 8.99 1.81 1.37
N PRO A 8 9.14 0.49 1.63
CA PRO A 8 8.02 -0.34 1.99
C PRO A 8 7.60 -0.07 3.44
N VAL A 9 6.32 0.27 3.64
CA VAL A 9 5.69 0.37 4.95
C VAL A 9 4.62 -0.72 5.05
N ARG A 10 4.74 -1.58 6.05
CA ARG A 10 3.82 -2.72 6.24
C ARG A 10 2.98 -2.51 7.49
N VAL A 11 1.66 -2.56 7.32
CA VAL A 11 0.69 -2.57 8.41
C VAL A 11 0.10 -3.97 8.50
N ASP A 12 0.56 -4.75 9.49
CA ASP A 12 0.06 -6.10 9.72
C ASP A 12 -1.17 -6.07 10.63
N LEU A 13 -2.29 -6.57 10.10
CA LEU A 13 -3.60 -6.65 10.73
C LEU A 13 -4.03 -8.09 11.01
N SER A 14 -3.08 -9.04 10.99
CA SER A 14 -3.32 -10.42 11.43
C SER A 14 -3.79 -10.44 12.89
N PRO A 15 -4.58 -11.43 13.34
CA PRO A 15 -5.23 -11.42 14.66
C PRO A 15 -4.32 -11.06 15.84
N ASP A 16 -3.08 -11.57 15.87
CA ASP A 16 -2.12 -11.33 16.96
C ASP A 16 -1.30 -10.03 16.81
N GLN A 17 -1.45 -9.34 15.68
CA GLN A 17 -0.73 -8.11 15.34
C GLN A 17 -1.66 -6.90 15.27
N ASP A 18 -2.98 -7.14 15.23
CA ASP A 18 -3.98 -6.10 15.13
C ASP A 18 -3.97 -5.17 16.35
N SER A 19 -4.11 -3.88 16.11
CA SER A 19 -4.10 -2.86 17.17
C SER A 19 -4.95 -1.66 16.77
N PRO A 20 -5.53 -0.93 17.74
CA PRO A 20 -6.32 0.27 17.46
C PRO A 20 -5.60 1.31 16.60
N GLU A 21 -4.29 1.48 16.79
CA GLU A 21 -3.47 2.43 16.05
C GLU A 21 -3.38 2.06 14.56
N LYS A 22 -3.14 0.77 14.26
CA LYS A 22 -3.11 0.27 12.88
C LYS A 22 -4.48 0.35 12.21
N ARG A 23 -5.55 0.08 12.96
CA ARG A 23 -6.94 0.25 12.48
C ARG A 23 -7.26 1.71 12.17
N LYS A 24 -6.74 2.66 12.95
CA LYS A 24 -6.88 4.10 12.69
C LYS A 24 -6.17 4.51 11.40
N ILE A 25 -4.96 3.98 11.15
CA ILE A 25 -4.25 4.19 9.87
C ILE A 25 -5.07 3.63 8.71
N LEU A 26 -5.58 2.41 8.82
CA LEU A 26 -6.40 1.80 7.77
C LEU A 26 -7.69 2.63 7.49
N ALA A 27 -8.33 3.13 8.55
CA ALA A 27 -9.52 3.97 8.44
C ALA A 27 -9.25 5.30 7.71
N SER A 28 -8.04 5.88 7.83
CA SER A 28 -7.71 7.12 7.10
C SER A 28 -7.57 6.94 5.58
N TYR A 29 -7.49 5.71 5.08
CA TYR A 29 -7.35 5.42 3.64
C TYR A 29 -8.67 5.09 2.93
N ASP A 30 -9.83 5.27 3.58
CA ASP A 30 -11.16 4.93 3.03
C ASP A 30 -11.17 3.53 2.36
N HIS A 31 -10.62 2.56 3.08
CA HIS A 31 -10.43 1.20 2.57
C HIS A 31 -11.79 0.50 2.35
N LYS A 32 -11.88 -0.26 1.25
CA LYS A 32 -13.06 -1.09 0.92
C LYS A 32 -12.87 -2.58 1.18
N GLY A 33 -11.65 -2.97 1.58
CA GLY A 33 -11.27 -4.35 1.78
C GLY A 33 -9.76 -4.51 1.86
N LEU A 34 -9.33 -5.74 2.13
CA LEU A 34 -7.93 -6.16 2.12
C LEU A 34 -7.73 -7.23 1.03
N PRO A 35 -6.54 -7.32 0.41
CA PRO A 35 -5.34 -6.52 0.67
C PRO A 35 -5.49 -5.08 0.15
N LEU A 36 -4.80 -4.15 0.81
CA LEU A 36 -4.68 -2.76 0.39
C LEU A 36 -3.20 -2.39 0.30
N VAL A 37 -2.78 -1.90 -0.87
CA VAL A 37 -1.50 -1.22 -1.05
C VAL A 37 -1.80 0.19 -1.53
N VAL A 38 -1.21 1.19 -0.87
CA VAL A 38 -1.33 2.59 -1.26
C VAL A 38 0.07 3.10 -1.59
N ILE A 39 0.21 3.78 -2.72
CA ILE A 39 1.50 4.27 -3.21
C ILE A 39 1.44 5.78 -3.20
N HIS A 40 2.44 6.38 -2.57
CA HIS A 40 2.60 7.82 -2.49
C HIS A 40 3.84 8.23 -3.28
N ASP A 41 3.80 9.38 -3.93
CA ASP A 41 4.96 10.00 -4.55
C ASP A 41 5.87 10.65 -3.49
N ARG A 42 6.98 11.23 -3.96
CA ARG A 42 7.95 11.94 -3.10
C ARG A 42 7.39 13.17 -2.37
N GLN A 43 6.23 13.70 -2.77
CA GLN A 43 5.52 14.77 -2.07
C GLN A 43 4.52 14.23 -1.04
N GLY A 44 4.41 12.90 -0.90
CA GLY A 44 3.47 12.24 0.00
C GLY A 44 2.04 12.22 -0.53
N LYS A 45 1.82 12.52 -1.82
CA LYS A 45 0.51 12.45 -2.45
C LYS A 45 0.23 11.02 -2.89
N GLU A 46 -0.96 10.51 -2.60
CA GLU A 46 -1.41 9.22 -3.14
C GLU A 46 -1.53 9.31 -4.67
N VAL A 47 -0.80 8.44 -5.38
CA VAL A 47 -0.77 8.38 -6.85
C VAL A 47 -1.29 7.05 -7.39
N GLY A 48 -1.49 6.06 -6.52
CA GLY A 48 -2.06 4.77 -6.90
C GLY A 48 -2.43 3.91 -5.71
N ARG A 49 -3.35 2.97 -5.93
CA ARG A 49 -3.72 1.94 -4.96
C ARG A 49 -4.02 0.61 -5.63
N VAL A 50 -3.77 -0.48 -4.90
CA VAL A 50 -4.14 -1.84 -5.26
C VAL A 50 -5.05 -2.38 -4.16
N THR A 51 -6.26 -2.81 -4.53
CA THR A 51 -7.32 -3.22 -3.58
C THR A 51 -7.74 -4.67 -3.77
N SER A 52 -7.01 -5.43 -4.57
CA SER A 52 -7.26 -6.83 -4.89
C SER A 52 -5.94 -7.57 -4.96
N PHE A 53 -6.02 -8.89 -5.03
CA PHE A 53 -4.86 -9.68 -5.41
C PHE A 53 -4.48 -9.36 -6.86
N VAL A 54 -3.19 -9.11 -7.10
CA VAL A 54 -2.60 -8.86 -8.42
C VAL A 54 -1.32 -9.68 -8.54
N ASP A 55 -0.92 -10.01 -9.75
CA ASP A 55 0.35 -10.70 -9.98
C ASP A 55 1.55 -9.72 -9.90
N ALA A 56 2.76 -10.28 -9.95
CA ALA A 56 3.98 -9.51 -9.82
C ALA A 56 4.19 -8.50 -10.97
N GLU A 57 3.82 -8.85 -12.20
CA GLU A 57 4.00 -7.97 -13.36
C GLU A 57 3.02 -6.81 -13.33
N GLU A 58 1.76 -7.07 -12.95
CA GLU A 58 0.76 -6.03 -12.73
C GLU A 58 1.21 -5.07 -11.63
N PHE A 59 1.67 -5.60 -10.49
CA PHE A 59 2.17 -4.78 -9.40
C PHE A 59 3.38 -3.91 -9.81
N LEU A 60 4.35 -4.49 -10.52
CA LEU A 60 5.50 -3.74 -11.06
C LEU A 60 5.06 -2.68 -12.07
N GLY A 61 4.03 -2.96 -12.87
CA GLY A 61 3.42 -2.00 -13.80
C GLY A 61 2.86 -0.77 -13.09
N VAL A 62 2.26 -0.93 -11.91
CA VAL A 62 1.80 0.19 -11.07
C VAL A 62 2.99 1.01 -10.57
N LEU A 63 4.02 0.35 -10.01
CA LEU A 63 5.19 1.04 -9.45
C LEU A 63 5.96 1.86 -10.50
N ARG A 64 6.08 1.36 -11.74
CA ARG A 64 6.79 2.05 -12.84
C ARG A 64 6.13 3.37 -13.28
N ARG A 65 4.89 3.63 -12.88
CA ARG A 65 4.15 4.86 -13.23
C ARG A 65 4.31 5.97 -12.20
N VAL A 66 5.08 5.72 -11.14
CA VAL A 66 5.28 6.66 -10.04
C VAL A 66 6.66 7.30 -10.17
N ASP A 67 6.67 8.64 -10.11
CA ASP A 67 7.86 9.50 -10.25
C ASP A 67 8.58 9.77 -8.92
#